data_AF-A0AAN7UQ10-F1
#
_entry.id   AF-A0AAN7UQ10-F1
#
_cell.length_a   1.000
_cell.length_b   1.000
_cell.length_c   1.000
_cell.angle_alpha   90.00
_cell.angle_beta   90.00
_cell.angle_gamma   90.00
#
_symmetry.space_group_name_H-M   'P 1'
#
loop_
_entity.id
_entity.type
_entity.pdbx_description
1 polymer ?
#
loop_
_entity_poly.entity_id
_entity_poly.type
_entity_poly.pdbx_seq_one_letter_code
_entity_poly.pdbx_strand_id
1 'polypeptide(L)'
;MPSRSPLGVALSKADDNPYLEGWRANDVRERGRAAQFSGLGSKQDRSFTHADFSRITAFLSYDFASILHLAYEFFSSFSTIGGQLSGWLCDGTPNQREAAALRSAKLTGLYPSSLPVSVASGNAGVDWEIAQSWEEELRKLDVKRPSSIQEIEKIANVDELLSCLKPWMLTNQDYSRLNLKGDHRWDLGRRGKNSS
;
A
#
# COMPACT_ATOMS: atom_id res chain seq x y z
N MET A 1 31.74 -15.81 -3.10
CA MET A 1 30.42 -16.20 -3.66
C MET A 1 29.38 -15.20 -3.18
N PRO A 2 28.42 -14.75 -4.01
CA PRO A 2 27.35 -13.89 -3.54
C PRO A 2 26.42 -14.68 -2.61
N SER A 3 26.25 -14.22 -1.37
CA SER A 3 25.33 -14.83 -0.41
C SER A 3 23.89 -14.74 -0.93
N ARG A 4 23.21 -15.88 -1.08
CA ARG A 4 21.77 -15.91 -1.39
C ARG A 4 21.03 -15.12 -0.31
N SER A 5 20.27 -14.10 -0.71
CA SER A 5 19.49 -13.29 0.23
C SER A 5 18.43 -14.17 0.93
N PRO A 6 18.02 -13.85 2.17
CA PRO A 6 16.98 -14.61 2.87
C PRO A 6 15.68 -14.74 2.05
N LEU A 7 15.33 -13.68 1.32
CA LEU A 7 14.21 -13.65 0.38
C LEU A 7 14.38 -14.62 -0.79
N GLY A 8 15.59 -14.71 -1.38
CA GLY A 8 15.88 -15.68 -2.44
C GLY A 8 15.79 -17.13 -1.96
N VAL A 9 16.15 -17.40 -0.69
CA VAL A 9 15.97 -18.72 -0.07
C VAL A 9 14.48 -19.03 0.17
N ALA A 10 13.69 -18.05 0.63
CA ALA A 10 12.25 -18.21 0.82
C ALA A 10 11.51 -18.46 -0.50
N LEU A 11 11.88 -17.73 -1.57
CA LEU A 11 11.29 -17.92 -2.90
C LEU A 11 11.61 -19.31 -3.49
N SER A 12 12.84 -19.82 -3.31
CA SER A 12 13.18 -21.20 -3.70
C SER A 12 12.33 -22.22 -2.94
N LYS A 13 12.23 -22.09 -1.61
CA LYS A 13 11.39 -22.99 -0.78
C LYS A 13 9.90 -22.93 -1.13
N ALA A 14 9.42 -21.81 -1.66
CA ALA A 14 8.04 -21.69 -2.14
C ALA A 14 7.84 -22.40 -3.49
N ASP A 15 8.81 -22.33 -4.40
CA ASP A 15 8.79 -23.04 -5.68
C ASP A 15 8.85 -24.57 -5.47
N ASP A 16 9.69 -25.02 -4.53
CA ASP A 16 9.88 -26.43 -4.18
C ASP A 16 8.71 -27.04 -3.37
N ASN A 17 7.70 -26.25 -3.00
CA ASN A 17 6.57 -26.69 -2.18
C ASN A 17 5.38 -27.14 -3.05
N PRO A 18 4.99 -28.43 -3.03
CA PRO A 18 3.95 -29.00 -3.90
C PRO A 18 2.53 -28.51 -3.56
N TYR A 19 2.34 -27.79 -2.45
CA TYR A 19 1.05 -27.17 -2.09
C TYR A 19 0.98 -25.67 -2.44
N LEU A 20 2.10 -25.06 -2.81
CA LEU A 20 2.17 -23.63 -3.14
C LEU A 20 2.48 -23.37 -4.63
N GLU A 21 3.26 -24.24 -5.29
CA GLU A 21 3.72 -24.08 -6.68
C GLU A 21 4.45 -22.73 -6.96
N GLY A 22 5.05 -22.16 -5.90
CA GLY A 22 5.62 -20.82 -5.87
C GLY A 22 4.61 -19.73 -5.51
N TRP A 23 5.08 -18.62 -4.93
CA TRP A 23 4.23 -17.47 -4.59
C TRP A 23 3.80 -16.66 -5.83
N ARG A 24 2.90 -17.22 -6.64
CA ARG A 24 2.46 -16.66 -7.92
C ARG A 24 1.20 -15.79 -7.83
N ALA A 25 0.38 -16.00 -6.80
CA ALA A 25 -0.88 -15.26 -6.60
C ALA A 25 -0.66 -13.74 -6.66
N ASN A 26 -1.50 -13.04 -7.44
CA ASN A 26 -1.43 -11.60 -7.67
C ASN A 26 -0.01 -11.08 -8.03
N ASP A 27 0.83 -11.82 -8.77
CA ASP A 27 2.22 -11.40 -9.10
C ASP A 27 3.12 -11.08 -7.88
N VAL A 28 2.81 -11.60 -6.70
CA VAL A 28 3.50 -11.22 -5.44
C VAL A 28 5.01 -11.54 -5.47
N ARG A 29 5.42 -12.60 -6.19
CA ARG A 29 6.83 -12.91 -6.49
C ARG A 29 7.53 -11.83 -7.33
N GLU A 30 6.85 -11.27 -8.32
CA GLU A 30 7.44 -10.27 -9.23
C GLU A 30 7.52 -8.89 -8.55
N ARG A 31 6.52 -8.53 -7.72
CA ARG A 31 6.62 -7.41 -6.77
C ARG A 31 7.63 -7.66 -5.64
N GLY A 32 7.95 -8.92 -5.37
CA GLY A 32 8.87 -9.34 -4.31
C GLY A 32 10.35 -9.38 -4.71
N ARG A 33 10.73 -8.97 -5.93
CA ARG A 33 12.14 -9.07 -6.36
C ARG A 33 12.99 -8.02 -5.66
N ALA A 34 13.99 -8.47 -4.88
CA ALA A 34 14.91 -7.62 -4.12
C ALA A 34 15.57 -6.46 -4.91
N ALA A 35 15.73 -6.62 -6.23
CA ALA A 35 16.25 -5.58 -7.12
C ALA A 35 15.33 -4.34 -7.26
N GLN A 36 14.01 -4.47 -7.00
CA GLN A 36 13.09 -3.32 -6.96
C GLN A 36 13.31 -2.45 -5.71
N PHE A 37 13.95 -3.00 -4.68
CA PHE A 37 14.19 -2.36 -3.39
C PHE A 37 15.68 -2.07 -3.14
N SER A 38 16.58 -2.49 -4.04
CA SER A 38 17.98 -2.12 -4.00
C SER A 38 18.14 -0.66 -4.41
N GLY A 39 18.47 0.20 -3.44
CA GLY A 39 18.78 1.62 -3.69
C GLY A 39 17.84 2.64 -3.06
N LEU A 40 16.90 2.24 -2.18
CA LEU A 40 16.07 3.18 -1.41
C LEU A 40 16.93 4.25 -0.70
N GLY A 41 16.89 5.49 -1.17
CA GLY A 41 17.73 6.60 -0.68
C GLY A 41 17.45 6.93 0.79
N SER A 42 16.17 6.89 1.17
CA SER A 42 15.64 7.12 2.52
C SER A 42 15.72 5.91 3.45
N LYS A 43 16.37 4.79 3.07
CA LYS A 43 16.36 3.54 3.87
C LYS A 43 16.89 3.67 5.31
N GLN A 44 17.67 4.71 5.61
CA GLN A 44 18.22 4.99 6.94
C GLN A 44 17.46 6.08 7.70
N ASP A 45 16.44 6.71 7.11
CA ASP A 45 15.57 7.62 7.82
C ASP A 45 14.85 6.85 8.93
N ARG A 46 14.98 7.35 10.16
CA ARG A 46 14.32 6.81 11.34
C ARG A 46 13.62 7.94 12.07
N SER A 47 12.44 7.63 12.57
CA SER A 47 11.65 8.48 13.45
C SER A 47 11.03 7.62 14.54
N PHE A 48 10.70 8.25 15.66
CA PHE A 48 9.79 7.63 16.61
C PHE A 48 8.38 7.64 16.00
N THR A 49 7.82 6.45 15.78
CA THR A 49 6.48 6.22 15.21
C THR A 49 5.57 5.65 16.30
N HIS A 50 4.33 6.13 16.40
CA HIS A 50 3.32 5.60 17.32
C HIS A 50 2.68 4.31 16.76
N ALA A 51 2.59 4.17 15.44
CA ALA A 51 2.05 3.00 14.73
C ALA A 51 0.55 2.68 14.95
N ASP A 52 -0.16 3.45 15.79
CA ASP A 52 -1.62 3.34 16.02
C ASP A 52 -2.22 4.71 16.41
N PHE A 53 -1.77 5.78 15.73
CA PHE A 53 -2.24 7.13 16.03
C PHE A 53 -3.64 7.38 15.43
N SER A 54 -4.65 7.39 16.30
CA SER A 54 -6.05 7.71 15.97
C SER A 54 -6.54 8.94 16.75
N ARG A 55 -7.72 9.46 16.39
CA ARG A 55 -8.38 10.58 17.11
C ARG A 55 -8.58 10.34 18.62
N ILE A 56 -8.57 9.07 19.07
CA ILE A 56 -8.85 8.68 20.46
C ILE A 56 -7.56 8.26 21.19
N THR A 57 -6.63 7.59 20.50
CA THR A 57 -5.41 7.00 21.09
C THR A 57 -4.18 7.92 21.11
N ALA A 58 -4.20 9.02 20.34
CA ALA A 58 -3.10 9.94 19.99
C ALA A 58 -2.00 10.30 21.01
N PHE A 59 -2.20 10.08 22.32
CA PHE A 59 -1.25 10.44 23.37
C PHE A 59 -1.10 9.41 24.51
N LEU A 60 -1.80 8.28 24.45
CA LEU A 60 -1.95 7.37 25.60
C LEU A 60 -1.52 5.93 25.32
N SER A 61 -1.46 5.49 24.06
CA SER A 61 -1.31 4.07 23.70
C SER A 61 0.01 3.79 22.96
N TYR A 62 1.14 4.04 23.62
CA TYR A 62 2.49 3.81 23.05
C TYR A 62 2.90 2.32 22.97
N ASP A 63 1.99 1.36 23.18
CA ASP A 63 2.29 -0.07 23.18
C ASP A 63 2.83 -0.60 21.83
N PHE A 64 2.51 0.08 20.74
CA PHE A 64 3.02 -0.20 19.38
C PHE A 64 4.16 0.75 18.94
N ALA A 65 4.53 1.71 19.79
CA ALA A 65 5.47 2.75 19.42
C ALA A 65 6.91 2.22 19.31
N SER A 66 7.63 2.67 18.29
CA SER A 66 8.92 2.11 17.92
C SER A 66 9.73 3.07 17.05
N ILE A 67 11.03 2.77 16.84
CA ILE A 67 11.90 3.54 15.96
C ILE A 67 11.89 2.88 14.58
N LEU A 68 11.04 3.39 13.69
CA LEU A 68 10.83 2.89 12.33
C LEU A 68 11.08 3.98 11.29
N HIS A 69 10.91 3.64 10.01
CA HIS A 69 10.93 4.65 8.95
C HIS A 69 9.63 5.46 8.97
N LEU A 70 9.71 6.79 8.86
CA LEU A 70 8.57 7.72 9.02
C LEU A 70 7.34 7.37 8.18
N ALA A 71 7.55 6.85 6.95
CA ALA A 71 6.46 6.38 6.09
C ALA A 71 5.50 5.38 6.76
N TYR A 72 5.99 4.59 7.73
CA TYR A 72 5.19 3.60 8.45
C TYR A 72 4.04 4.21 9.26
N GLU A 73 4.22 5.42 9.78
CA GLU A 73 3.15 6.16 10.46
C GLU A 73 2.00 6.46 9.47
N PHE A 74 2.33 6.87 8.25
CA PHE A 74 1.34 7.13 7.20
C PHE A 74 0.69 5.85 6.64
N PHE A 75 1.33 4.67 6.71
CA PHE A 75 0.72 3.41 6.30
C PHE A 75 -0.18 2.80 7.39
N SER A 76 0.21 2.92 8.66
CA SER A 76 -0.46 2.22 9.77
C SER A 76 -1.46 3.09 10.55
N SER A 77 -1.23 4.41 10.62
CA SER A 77 -1.98 5.34 11.46
C SER A 77 -2.82 6.33 10.66
N PHE A 78 -3.50 7.25 11.36
CA PHE A 78 -4.30 8.34 10.77
C PHE A 78 -5.53 7.91 9.95
N SER A 79 -5.97 6.65 10.08
CA SER A 79 -7.16 6.08 9.41
C SER A 79 -8.41 6.96 9.65
N THR A 80 -8.61 7.41 10.88
CA THR A 80 -9.76 8.21 11.33
C THR A 80 -9.74 9.69 10.93
N ILE A 81 -8.67 10.18 10.29
CA ILE A 81 -8.51 11.59 9.88
C ILE A 81 -8.17 11.75 8.39
N GLY A 82 -8.35 10.68 7.60
CA GLY A 82 -8.00 10.69 6.18
C GLY A 82 -6.49 10.86 5.91
N GLY A 83 -5.63 10.64 6.91
CA GLY A 83 -4.17 10.75 6.77
C GLY A 83 -3.52 9.47 6.22
N GLN A 84 -4.15 8.31 6.43
CA GLN A 84 -3.61 7.00 6.07
C GLN A 84 -3.45 6.81 4.55
N LEU A 85 -2.37 6.14 4.17
CA LEU A 85 -2.09 5.60 2.84
C LEU A 85 -2.44 4.10 2.84
N SER A 86 -3.64 3.74 2.39
CA SER A 86 -4.14 2.35 2.45
C SER A 86 -4.29 1.68 1.08
N GLY A 87 -3.95 0.37 1.04
CA GLY A 87 -4.40 -0.65 0.08
C GLY A 87 -4.02 -0.47 -1.40
N TRP A 88 -3.03 -1.22 -1.89
CA TRP A 88 -2.67 -1.24 -3.32
C TRP A 88 -3.34 -2.34 -4.15
N LEU A 89 -3.98 -3.31 -3.51
CA LEU A 89 -4.72 -4.37 -4.20
C LEU A 89 -6.10 -3.90 -4.72
N CYS A 90 -6.32 -4.22 -6.00
CA CYS A 90 -7.57 -4.10 -6.78
C CYS A 90 -8.08 -2.67 -7.02
N ASP A 91 -8.06 -2.23 -8.28
CA ASP A 91 -8.66 -1.00 -8.84
C ASP A 91 -9.98 -1.25 -9.62
N GLY A 92 -10.53 -2.45 -9.50
CA GLY A 92 -11.64 -2.94 -10.33
C GLY A 92 -12.98 -2.24 -10.09
N THR A 93 -13.24 -1.77 -8.86
CA THR A 93 -14.49 -1.07 -8.48
C THR A 93 -14.34 0.45 -8.44
N PRO A 94 -15.43 1.24 -8.51
CA PRO A 94 -15.35 2.70 -8.45
C PRO A 94 -14.69 3.23 -7.18
N ASN A 95 -15.10 2.75 -6.00
CA ASN A 95 -14.52 3.14 -4.70
C ASN A 95 -13.01 2.81 -4.60
N GLN A 96 -12.58 1.72 -5.23
CA GLN A 96 -11.16 1.35 -5.29
C GLN A 96 -10.34 2.30 -6.18
N ARG A 97 -10.88 2.72 -7.33
CA ARG A 97 -10.22 3.75 -8.17
C ARG A 97 -10.13 5.08 -7.45
N GLU A 98 -11.16 5.43 -6.68
CA GLU A 98 -11.15 6.62 -5.83
C GLU A 98 -10.06 6.54 -4.75
N ALA A 99 -9.96 5.42 -4.03
CA ALA A 99 -8.89 5.19 -3.06
C ALA A 99 -7.48 5.23 -3.71
N ALA A 100 -7.32 4.69 -4.92
CA ALA A 100 -6.08 4.79 -5.68
C ALA A 100 -5.74 6.23 -6.10
N ALA A 101 -6.74 7.02 -6.51
CA ALA A 101 -6.57 8.44 -6.84
C ALA A 101 -6.17 9.26 -5.60
N LEU A 102 -6.83 9.04 -4.46
CA LEU A 102 -6.48 9.69 -3.17
C LEU A 102 -5.03 9.40 -2.78
N ARG A 103 -4.63 8.12 -2.90
CA ARG A 103 -3.28 7.68 -2.54
C ARG A 103 -2.23 8.28 -3.47
N SER A 104 -2.50 8.38 -4.78
CA SER A 104 -1.66 9.12 -5.73
C SER A 104 -1.51 10.61 -5.36
N ALA A 105 -2.62 11.28 -5.03
CA ALA A 105 -2.61 12.67 -4.60
C ALA A 105 -1.76 12.89 -3.34
N LYS A 106 -1.85 11.98 -2.34
CA LYS A 106 -1.02 12.03 -1.12
C LYS A 106 0.47 11.78 -1.38
N LEU A 107 0.81 10.81 -2.25
CA LEU A 107 2.21 10.46 -2.54
C LEU A 107 2.92 11.53 -3.36
N THR A 108 2.19 12.29 -4.17
CA THR A 108 2.73 13.38 -4.99
C THR A 108 2.56 14.75 -4.34
N GLY A 109 1.64 14.89 -3.39
CA GLY A 109 1.17 16.19 -2.87
C GLY A 109 0.28 16.95 -3.87
N LEU A 110 -0.08 16.34 -5.00
CA LEU A 110 -0.81 16.97 -6.10
C LEU A 110 -2.28 16.58 -6.04
N TYR A 111 -3.10 17.47 -5.48
CA TYR A 111 -4.55 17.35 -5.48
C TYR A 111 -5.15 18.04 -6.72
N PRO A 112 -6.25 17.52 -7.28
CA PRO A 112 -6.91 18.15 -8.42
C PRO A 112 -7.49 19.52 -8.03
N SER A 113 -7.47 20.48 -8.96
CA SER A 113 -7.97 21.84 -8.73
C SER A 113 -9.47 21.91 -8.42
N SER A 114 -10.23 20.91 -8.89
CA SER A 114 -11.61 20.67 -8.52
C SER A 114 -11.66 19.31 -7.84
N LEU A 115 -12.01 19.28 -6.56
CA LEU A 115 -12.06 18.03 -5.80
C LEU A 115 -13.17 17.11 -6.32
N PRO A 116 -12.93 15.79 -6.44
CA PRO A 116 -13.95 14.84 -6.87
C PRO A 116 -15.12 14.77 -5.87
N VAL A 117 -16.34 14.60 -6.40
CA VAL A 117 -17.47 14.16 -5.58
C VAL A 117 -17.27 12.68 -5.24
N SER A 118 -17.35 12.34 -3.95
CA SER A 118 -17.13 10.97 -3.47
C SER A 118 -18.05 9.97 -4.16
N VAL A 119 -17.48 8.83 -4.59
CA VAL A 119 -18.22 7.80 -5.34
C VAL A 119 -19.02 6.88 -4.42
N ALA A 120 -18.71 6.83 -3.12
CA ALA A 120 -19.46 6.05 -2.15
C ALA A 120 -20.78 6.72 -1.75
N SER A 121 -21.85 5.93 -1.69
CA SER A 121 -23.12 6.31 -1.05
C SER A 121 -23.07 5.90 0.43
N GLY A 122 -23.11 6.87 1.34
CA GLY A 122 -23.04 6.68 2.80
C GLY A 122 -21.67 6.94 3.42
N ASN A 123 -21.48 6.53 4.67
CA ASN A 123 -20.35 6.89 5.56
C ASN A 123 -18.97 6.30 5.17
N ALA A 124 -18.77 5.87 3.93
CA ALA A 124 -17.58 5.13 3.47
C ALA A 124 -16.90 5.78 2.25
N GLY A 125 -17.16 7.07 2.02
CA GLY A 125 -16.56 7.87 0.95
C GLY A 125 -15.18 8.40 1.28
N VAL A 126 -14.44 8.81 0.25
CA VAL A 126 -13.21 9.60 0.44
C VAL A 126 -13.61 11.04 0.72
N ASP A 127 -13.20 11.54 1.88
CA ASP A 127 -13.26 12.97 2.20
C ASP A 127 -12.05 13.69 1.57
N TRP A 128 -12.27 14.19 0.35
CA TRP A 128 -11.25 14.90 -0.42
C TRP A 128 -10.87 16.26 0.20
N GLU A 129 -11.82 16.94 0.88
CA GLU A 129 -11.59 18.24 1.52
C GLU A 129 -10.70 18.10 2.74
N ILE A 130 -10.98 17.12 3.62
CA ILE A 130 -10.11 16.78 4.76
C ILE A 130 -8.74 16.33 4.25
N ALA A 131 -8.70 15.47 3.23
CA ALA A 131 -7.43 14.96 2.72
C ALA A 131 -6.53 16.05 2.13
N GLN A 132 -7.09 17.01 1.37
CA GLN A 132 -6.34 18.15 0.83
C GLN A 132 -5.91 19.12 1.94
N SER A 133 -6.82 19.44 2.86
CA SER A 133 -6.54 20.33 4.00
C SER A 133 -5.40 19.79 4.87
N TRP A 134 -5.36 18.48 5.09
CA TRP A 134 -4.30 17.83 5.84
C TRP A 134 -2.92 17.92 5.16
N GLU A 135 -2.82 17.68 3.85
CA GLU A 135 -1.54 17.88 3.12
C GLU A 135 -1.13 19.36 3.14
N GLU A 136 -2.08 20.30 3.05
CA GLU A 136 -1.82 21.73 3.09
C GLU A 136 -1.30 22.19 4.47
N GLU A 137 -1.88 21.72 5.57
CA GLU A 137 -1.37 22.04 6.92
C GLU A 137 0.01 21.42 7.17
N LEU A 138 0.25 20.18 6.75
CA LEU A 138 1.60 19.58 6.82
C LEU A 138 2.62 20.36 5.95
N ARG A 139 2.18 20.92 4.82
CA ARG A 139 3.01 21.77 3.95
C ARG A 139 3.32 23.12 4.61
N LYS A 140 2.35 23.77 5.25
CA LYS A 140 2.54 25.04 6.00
C LYS A 140 3.49 24.89 7.18
N LEU A 141 3.46 23.74 7.86
CA LEU A 141 4.30 23.44 9.01
C LEU A 141 5.72 22.95 8.63
N ASP A 142 6.04 22.86 7.33
CA ASP A 142 7.32 22.37 6.78
C ASP A 142 7.76 21.01 7.35
N VAL A 143 6.81 20.13 7.64
CA VAL A 143 7.10 18.79 8.17
C VAL A 143 7.29 17.76 7.05
N LYS A 144 8.10 16.72 7.34
CA LYS A 144 8.20 15.55 6.46
C LYS A 144 6.83 14.87 6.33
N ARG A 145 6.35 14.83 5.09
CA ARG A 145 5.09 14.23 4.64
C ARG A 145 5.34 13.31 3.44
N PRO A 146 4.40 12.43 3.03
CA PRO A 146 4.65 11.43 1.98
C PRO A 146 5.29 11.99 0.71
N SER A 147 4.77 13.12 0.21
CA SER A 147 5.26 13.84 -0.99
C SER A 147 6.69 14.39 -0.88
N SER A 148 7.25 14.49 0.33
CA SER A 148 8.64 14.91 0.58
C SER A 148 9.61 13.75 0.82
N ILE A 149 9.11 12.51 0.98
CA ILE A 149 9.95 11.34 1.25
C ILE A 149 10.47 10.80 -0.08
N GLN A 150 11.80 10.79 -0.24
CA GLN A 150 12.45 10.22 -1.41
C GLN A 150 12.01 8.76 -1.61
N GLU A 151 11.53 8.47 -2.82
CA GLU A 151 11.08 7.14 -3.28
C GLU A 151 9.92 6.54 -2.45
N ILE A 152 9.05 7.38 -1.87
CA ILE A 152 7.89 6.95 -1.07
C ILE A 152 7.02 5.87 -1.76
N GLU A 153 6.85 5.93 -3.08
CA GLU A 153 6.12 4.92 -3.86
C GLU A 153 6.76 3.52 -3.76
N LYS A 154 8.09 3.44 -3.82
CA LYS A 154 8.81 2.17 -3.66
C LYS A 154 8.66 1.63 -2.24
N ILE A 155 8.65 2.51 -1.24
CA ILE A 155 8.44 2.13 0.16
C ILE A 155 6.99 1.64 0.37
N ALA A 156 6.00 2.31 -0.22
CA ALA A 156 4.60 1.90 -0.18
C ALA A 156 4.39 0.53 -0.86
N ASN A 157 5.11 0.24 -1.93
CA ASN A 157 5.13 -1.08 -2.58
C ASN A 157 5.75 -2.17 -1.67
N VAL A 158 6.76 -1.84 -0.86
CA VAL A 158 7.29 -2.75 0.19
C VAL A 158 6.23 -3.01 1.26
N ASP A 159 5.56 -1.97 1.76
CA ASP A 159 4.55 -2.11 2.80
C ASP A 159 3.34 -2.95 2.33
N GLU A 160 2.89 -2.77 1.09
CA GLU A 160 1.87 -3.66 0.50
C GLU A 160 2.36 -5.11 0.46
N LEU A 161 3.58 -5.34 -0.04
CA LEU A 161 4.15 -6.69 -0.14
C LEU A 161 4.21 -7.37 1.23
N LEU A 162 4.65 -6.64 2.26
CA LEU A 162 4.64 -7.12 3.64
C LEU A 162 3.22 -7.36 4.15
N SER A 163 2.26 -6.49 3.78
CA SER A 163 0.85 -6.65 4.12
C SER A 163 0.20 -7.87 3.46
N CYS A 164 0.54 -8.19 2.21
CA CYS A 164 0.14 -9.42 1.50
C CYS A 164 0.60 -10.69 2.22
N LEU A 165 1.74 -10.61 2.93
CA LEU A 165 2.34 -11.72 3.66
C LEU A 165 1.84 -11.84 5.12
N LYS A 166 1.00 -10.91 5.60
CA LYS A 166 0.43 -10.97 6.96
C LYS A 166 -0.48 -12.22 7.06
N PRO A 167 -0.32 -13.09 8.08
CA PRO A 167 -1.03 -14.37 8.15
C PRO A 167 -2.56 -14.26 8.01
N TRP A 168 -3.17 -13.21 8.54
CA TRP A 168 -4.62 -13.01 8.45
C TRP A 168 -5.13 -12.84 7.01
N MET A 169 -4.32 -12.29 6.08
CA MET A 169 -4.69 -12.19 4.65
C MET A 169 -4.54 -13.53 3.91
N LEU A 170 -3.70 -14.43 4.45
CA LEU A 170 -3.49 -15.79 3.93
C LEU A 170 -4.54 -16.77 4.49
N THR A 171 -5.11 -16.51 5.67
CA THR A 171 -6.09 -17.40 6.33
C THR A 171 -7.54 -16.89 6.25
N ASN A 172 -7.79 -15.63 5.90
CA ASN A 172 -9.14 -15.09 5.76
C ASN A 172 -9.75 -15.46 4.39
N GLN A 173 -10.72 -16.38 4.40
CA GLN A 173 -11.39 -16.88 3.20
C GLN A 173 -12.05 -15.79 2.35
N ASP A 174 -12.55 -14.70 2.96
CA ASP A 174 -13.20 -13.63 2.21
C ASP A 174 -12.18 -12.79 1.42
N TYR A 175 -10.97 -12.64 1.96
CA TYR A 175 -9.86 -12.03 1.23
C TYR A 175 -9.37 -12.93 0.08
N SER A 176 -9.26 -14.24 0.31
CA SER A 176 -8.94 -15.21 -0.75
C SER A 176 -9.97 -15.20 -1.89
N ARG A 177 -11.27 -15.13 -1.55
CA ARG A 177 -12.39 -15.07 -2.52
C ARG A 177 -12.38 -13.81 -3.38
N LEU A 178 -11.94 -12.68 -2.85
CA LEU A 178 -11.82 -11.42 -3.61
C LEU A 178 -10.71 -11.50 -4.66
N ASN A 179 -9.55 -12.09 -4.31
CA ASN A 179 -8.43 -12.27 -5.23
C ASN A 179 -8.76 -13.26 -6.36
N LEU A 180 -9.39 -14.40 -6.04
CA LEU A 180 -9.78 -15.42 -7.04
C LEU A 180 -10.78 -14.89 -8.10
N LYS A 181 -11.58 -13.87 -7.78
CA LYS A 181 -12.50 -13.24 -8.75
C LYS A 181 -11.80 -12.26 -9.71
N GLY A 182 -10.53 -11.92 -9.47
CA GLY A 182 -9.72 -11.09 -10.36
C GLY A 182 -9.26 -11.82 -11.63
N ASP A 183 -8.92 -13.11 -11.53
CA ASP A 183 -8.28 -13.86 -12.62
C ASP A 183 -9.17 -14.02 -13.86
N HIS A 184 -10.49 -14.14 -13.70
CA HIS A 184 -11.40 -14.32 -14.84
C HIS A 184 -11.60 -13.08 -15.73
N ARG A 185 -11.02 -11.91 -15.39
CA ARG A 185 -11.10 -10.72 -16.25
C ARG A 185 -10.00 -10.61 -17.30
N TRP A 186 -8.86 -11.28 -17.11
CA TRP A 186 -7.68 -11.09 -17.98
C TRP A 186 -7.75 -11.88 -19.29
N ASP A 187 -8.49 -13.00 -19.34
CA ASP A 187 -8.58 -13.85 -20.52
C ASP A 187 -9.44 -13.28 -21.66
N LEU A 188 -10.38 -12.38 -21.36
CA LEU A 188 -11.27 -11.79 -22.37
C LEU A 188 -10.62 -10.64 -23.16
N GLY A 189 -9.47 -10.11 -22.71
CA GLY A 189 -8.78 -9.00 -23.37
C GLY A 189 -7.83 -9.41 -24.52
N ARG A 190 -7.47 -10.70 -24.65
CA ARG A 190 -6.43 -11.16 -25.61
C ARG A 190 -6.94 -11.98 -26.81
N ARG A 191 -8.22 -12.38 -26.85
CA ARG A 191 -8.81 -13.13 -27.99
C ARG A 191 -9.55 -12.25 -29.01
N GLY A 192 -9.07 -11.02 -29.23
CA GLY A 192 -9.75 -10.01 -30.05
C GLY A 192 -8.92 -9.38 -31.18
N LYS A 193 -7.71 -9.88 -31.46
CA LYS A 193 -6.87 -9.46 -32.60
C LYS A 193 -5.99 -10.62 -33.07
N ASN A 194 -6.53 -11.48 -33.94
CA ASN A 194 -5.81 -12.31 -34.93
C ASN A 194 -6.80 -13.22 -35.68
N SER A 195 -7.58 -12.63 -36.58
CA SER A 195 -8.27 -13.33 -37.67
C SER A 195 -8.64 -12.30 -38.73
N SER A 196 -8.23 -12.59 -39.96
CA SER A 196 -8.35 -11.83 -41.21
C SER A 196 -9.58 -10.96 -41.39
#